data_AF-A0A7V5N2W8-F1
#
_entry.id   AF-A0A7V5N2W8-F1
#
_cell.length_a   1.000
_cell.length_b   1.000
_cell.length_c   1.000
_cell.angle_alpha   90.00
_cell.angle_beta   90.00
_cell.angle_gamma   90.00
#
_symmetry.space_group_name_H-M   'P 1'
#
loop_
_entity.id
_entity.type
_entity.pdbx_description
1 polymer ?
#
loop_
_entity_poly.entity_id
_entity_poly.type
_entity_poly.pdbx_seq_one_letter_code
_entity_poly.pdbx_strand_id
1 'polypeptide(L)' 'EILGVHIVGPHATELISEGALAMELEATAEDLAGAIRLHPSLSESQVEAARECLGRGVYVMR' A
#
# COMPACT_ATOMS: atom_id res chain seq x y z
N GLU A 1 -8.80 6.91 -6.66
CA GLU A 1 -8.93 5.48 -6.98
C GLU A 1 -7.54 4.90 -7.24
N ILE A 2 -7.28 3.68 -6.79
CA ILE A 2 -6.05 2.94 -7.09
C ILE A 2 -6.12 2.44 -8.54
N LEU A 3 -5.21 2.93 -9.39
CA LEU A 3 -5.15 2.55 -10.81
C LEU A 3 -4.26 1.31 -11.07
N GLY A 4 -3.37 1.01 -10.13
CA GLY A 4 -2.41 -0.08 -10.25
C GLY A 4 -1.47 -0.12 -9.05
N VAL A 5 -0.96 -1.32 -8.77
CA VAL A 5 0.04 -1.56 -7.73
C VAL A 5 1.17 -2.38 -8.34
N HIS A 6 2.41 -1.98 -8.08
CA HIS A 6 3.60 -2.68 -8.54
C HIS A 6 4.53 -2.90 -7.35
N ILE A 7 4.97 -4.14 -7.16
CA ILE A 7 5.81 -4.52 -6.02
C ILE A 7 7.04 -5.24 -6.55
N VAL A 8 8.21 -4.81 -6.08
CA VAL A 8 9.50 -5.46 -6.33
C VAL A 8 10.15 -5.77 -4.99
N GLY A 9 10.35 -7.04 -4.70
CA GLY A 9 10.92 -7.48 -3.42
C GLY A 9 10.51 -8.90 -3.03
N PRO A 10 10.93 -9.38 -1.85
CA PRO A 10 10.48 -10.65 -1.31
C PRO A 10 8.96 -10.62 -1.09
N HIS A 11 8.31 -11.76 -1.29
CA HIS A 11 6.87 -11.95 -1.08
C HIS A 11 5.93 -11.06 -1.92
N ALA A 12 6.40 -10.54 -3.07
CA ALA A 12 5.59 -9.69 -3.95
C ALA A 12 4.29 -10.37 -4.40
N THR A 13 4.33 -11.68 -4.68
CA THR A 13 3.16 -12.47 -5.11
C THR A 13 2.09 -12.55 -4.04
N GLU A 14 2.47 -12.61 -2.76
CA GLU A 14 1.50 -12.61 -1.66
C GLU A 14 0.95 -11.20 -1.42
N LEU A 15 1.82 -10.19 -1.44
CA LEU A 15 1.46 -8.79 -1.15
C LEU A 15 0.54 -8.18 -2.22
N ILE A 16 0.75 -8.52 -3.51
CA ILE A 16 -0.02 -7.95 -4.62
C ILE A 16 -1.53 -8.28 -4.56
N SER A 17 -1.90 -9.34 -3.83
CA SER A 17 -3.31 -9.72 -3.62
C SER A 17 -4.14 -8.61 -2.97
N GLU A 18 -3.53 -7.83 -2.07
CA GLU A 18 -4.15 -6.67 -1.42
C GLU A 18 -4.37 -5.54 -2.42
N GLY A 19 -3.39 -5.27 -3.28
CA GLY A 19 -3.51 -4.27 -4.35
C GLY A 19 -4.60 -4.63 -5.36
N ALA A 20 -4.72 -5.91 -5.74
CA ALA A 20 -5.81 -6.39 -6.59
C ALA A 20 -7.18 -6.20 -5.93
N LEU A 21 -7.32 -6.53 -4.64
CA LEU A 21 -8.55 -6.30 -3.90
C LEU A 21 -8.88 -4.80 -3.78
N ALA A 22 -7.88 -3.94 -3.56
CA ALA A 22 -8.08 -2.50 -3.50
C ALA A 22 -8.64 -1.95 -4.83
N MET A 23 -8.17 -2.46 -5.97
CA MET A 23 -8.69 -2.09 -7.28
C MET A 23 -10.13 -2.58 -7.50
N GLU A 24 -10.43 -3.83 -7.14
CA GLU A 24 -11.80 -4.39 -7.24
C GLU A 24 -12.82 -3.65 -6.38
N LEU A 25 -12.38 -3.09 -5.25
CA LEU A 25 -13.22 -2.28 -4.35
C LEU A 25 -13.26 -0.79 -4.73
N GLU A 26 -12.64 -0.39 -5.85
CA GLU A 26 -12.48 1.02 -6.26
C GLU A 26 -11.89 1.91 -5.15
N ALA A 27 -11.02 1.32 -4.31
CA ALA A 27 -10.46 1.99 -3.15
C ALA A 27 -9.65 3.23 -3.56
N THR A 28 -9.60 4.23 -2.68
CA THR A 28 -8.78 5.42 -2.84
C THR A 28 -7.41 5.26 -2.19
N ALA A 29 -6.49 6.20 -2.47
CA ALA A 29 -5.21 6.24 -1.76
C ALA A 29 -5.42 6.51 -0.26
N GLU A 30 -6.44 7.30 0.08
CA GLU A 30 -6.86 7.56 1.45
C GLU A 30 -7.31 6.28 2.18
N ASP A 31 -8.10 5.43 1.52
CA ASP A 31 -8.57 4.17 2.10
C ASP A 31 -7.39 3.24 2.41
N LEU A 32 -6.45 3.12 1.46
CA LEU A 32 -5.27 2.27 1.62
C LEU A 32 -4.30 2.83 2.68
N ALA A 33 -4.11 4.15 2.74
CA ALA A 33 -3.26 4.82 3.72
C ALA A 33 -3.83 4.78 5.16
N GLY A 34 -5.16 4.66 5.29
CA GLY A 34 -5.88 4.52 6.55
C GLY A 34 -5.95 3.08 7.07
N ALA A 35 -5.59 2.10 6.25
CA ALA A 35 -5.65 0.70 6.65
C ALA A 35 -4.56 0.34 7.67
N ILE A 36 -4.87 -0.53 8.62
CA ILE A 36 -3.94 -0.97 9.67
C ILE A 36 -3.18 -2.21 9.19
N ARG A 37 -1.84 -2.23 9.36
CA ARG A 37 -0.97 -3.38 9.10
C ARG A 37 -0.25 -3.78 10.38
N LEU A 38 0.13 -5.05 10.44
CA LEU A 38 0.89 -5.59 11.57
C LEU A 38 2.33 -5.09 11.47
N HIS A 39 2.88 -4.61 12.59
CA HIS A 39 4.28 -4.24 12.69
C HIS A 39 5.06 -5.30 13.48
N PRO A 40 6.26 -5.74 13.05
CA PRO A 40 6.92 -5.44 11.78
C PRO A 40 6.50 -6.42 10.67
N SER A 41 6.13 -5.93 9.48
CA SER A 41 5.85 -6.77 8.31
C SER A 41 6.04 -6.07 6.97
N LEU A 42 6.25 -6.85 5.90
CA LEU A 42 6.39 -6.27 4.55
C LEU A 42 5.12 -5.60 4.03
N SER A 43 3.94 -5.96 4.54
CA SER A 43 2.67 -5.36 4.10
C SER A 43 2.50 -3.91 4.56
N GLU A 44 3.30 -3.45 5.54
CA GLU A 44 3.39 -2.03 5.91
C GLU A 44 3.80 -1.16 4.71
N SER A 45 4.56 -1.71 3.75
CA SER A 45 4.97 -0.99 2.55
C SER A 45 3.79 -0.52 1.68
N GLN A 46 2.65 -1.22 1.69
CA GLN A 46 1.47 -0.83 0.90
C GLN A 46 0.79 0.41 1.48
N VAL A 47 0.61 0.43 2.81
CA VAL A 47 0.10 1.60 3.54
C VAL A 47 1.03 2.79 3.39
N GLU A 48 2.34 2.54 3.49
CA GLU A 48 3.34 3.60 3.35
C GLU A 48 3.39 4.17 1.93
N ALA A 49 3.33 3.32 0.90
CA ALA A 49 3.25 3.77 -0.49
C ALA A 49 2.02 4.67 -0.73
N ALA A 50 0.87 4.30 -0.16
CA ALA A 50 -0.33 5.13 -0.23
C ALA A 50 -0.15 6.47 0.51
N ARG A 51 0.49 6.47 1.69
CA ARG A 51 0.81 7.71 2.43
C ARG A 51 1.79 8.60 1.66
N GLU A 52 2.75 8.03 0.95
CA GLU A 52 3.68 8.76 0.10
C GLU A 52 2.98 9.47 -1.06
N CYS A 53 2.03 8.79 -1.73
CA CYS A 53 1.16 9.40 -2.74
C CYS A 53 0.40 10.63 -2.20
N LEU A 54 0.05 10.62 -0.91
CA LEU A 54 -0.68 11.70 -0.22
C LEU A 54 0.22 12.75 0.43
N GLY A 55 1.54 12.60 0.40
CA GLY A 55 2.45 13.53 1.06
C GLY A 55 2.58 13.38 2.58
N ARG A 56 2.29 12.19 3.11
CA ARG A 56 2.21 11.91 4.55
C ARG A 56 3.04 10.69 4.98
N GLY A 57 3.98 10.26 4.15
CA GLY A 57 4.87 9.14 4.51
C GLY A 57 5.74 9.48 5.72
N VAL A 58 6.11 8.44 6.45
CA VAL A 58 6.82 8.48 7.72
C VAL A 58 8.11 7.65 7.71
N TYR A 59 8.23 6.68 6.79
CA TYR A 59 9.38 5.78 6.70
C TYR A 59 10.40 6.23 5.65
N VAL A 60 9.99 7.04 4.68
CA VAL A 60 10.87 7.58 3.64
C VAL A 60 11.03 9.08 3.84
N MET A 61 12.25 9.59 3.67
CA MET A 61 12.52 11.03 3.75
C MET A 61 12.09 11.70 2.44
N ARG A 62 11.40 12.84 2.57
CA ARG A 62 10.78 13.57 1.47
C ARG A 62 11.59 14.79 1.03
#